data_AF-A0A9K3PX24-F1
#
_entry.id   AF-A0A9K3PX24-F1
#
_cell.length_a   1.000
_cell.length_b   1.000
_cell.length_c   1.000
_cell.angle_alpha   90.00
_cell.angle_beta   90.00
_cell.angle_gamma   90.00
#
_symmetry.space_group_name_H-M   'P 1'
#
loop_
_entity.id
_entity.type
_entity.pdbx_description
1 polymer ?
#
loop_
_entity_poly.entity_id
_entity_poly.type
_entity_poly.pdbx_seq_one_letter_code
_entity_poly.pdbx_strand_id
1 'polypeptide(L)'
;MLIFKGRPDGFIARRELPALPQRNELVMVCQEAAWQDDNNMANWIDLCLVPYLQEYGQGAAAILYLDAFTAHFSASTKAKLQTQGVQLRVIPPGCTGLVQPIDVRVGKPFEDRVRQKWVQWMMEQDAEAPVMTNASRADCAAWVAESWRNLPQNILKNSWRKSGFSWFPDDIDDADADDAEVADAEAAE
;
A
#
# COMPACT_ATOMS: atom_id res chain seq x y z
N MET A 1 0.24 1.27 -6.25
CA MET A 1 0.07 0.40 -7.43
C MET A 1 -0.62 -0.88 -6.98
N LEU A 2 -1.66 -1.33 -7.68
CA LEU A 2 -2.36 -2.58 -7.41
C LEU A 2 -2.03 -3.60 -8.50
N ILE A 3 -1.65 -4.82 -8.11
CA ILE A 3 -1.23 -5.88 -9.04
C ILE A 3 -2.32 -6.94 -9.09
N PHE A 4 -2.91 -7.15 -10.26
CA PHE A 4 -3.89 -8.21 -10.49
C PHE A 4 -3.27 -9.42 -11.18
N LYS A 5 -3.82 -10.61 -10.90
CA LYS A 5 -3.41 -11.83 -11.59
C LYS A 5 -3.80 -11.76 -13.06
N GLY A 6 -2.83 -11.89 -13.96
CA GLY A 6 -3.05 -11.89 -15.41
C GLY A 6 -1.78 -11.58 -16.20
N ARG A 7 -1.81 -11.77 -17.52
CA ARG A 7 -0.66 -11.36 -18.36
C ARG A 7 -0.55 -9.83 -18.38
N PRO A 8 0.66 -9.26 -18.25
CA PRO A 8 0.88 -7.81 -18.29
C PRO A 8 0.32 -7.13 -19.55
N ASP A 9 0.23 -7.87 -20.65
CA ASP A 9 -0.24 -7.42 -21.95
C ASP A 9 -1.56 -8.10 -22.39
N GLY A 10 -2.19 -8.81 -21.45
CA GLY A 10 -3.43 -9.55 -21.68
C GLY A 10 -4.68 -8.67 -21.75
N PHE A 11 -5.83 -9.32 -21.94
CA PHE A 11 -7.13 -8.64 -22.03
C PHE A 11 -7.43 -7.79 -20.78
N ILE A 12 -7.17 -8.34 -19.58
CA ILE A 12 -7.42 -7.62 -18.32
C ILE A 12 -6.62 -6.31 -18.30
N ALA A 13 -5.31 -6.36 -18.55
CA ALA A 13 -4.45 -5.18 -18.53
C ALA A 13 -4.80 -4.15 -19.63
N ARG A 14 -5.12 -4.60 -20.84
CA ARG A 14 -5.33 -3.70 -22.01
C ARG A 14 -6.75 -3.16 -22.12
N ARG A 15 -7.76 -3.85 -21.58
CA ARG A 15 -9.17 -3.51 -21.79
C ARG A 15 -9.89 -3.25 -20.50
N GLU A 16 -9.72 -4.11 -19.50
CA GLU A 16 -10.52 -4.05 -18.28
C GLU A 16 -10.00 -2.97 -17.32
N LEU A 17 -8.73 -3.03 -16.92
CA LEU A 17 -8.16 -2.07 -15.95
C LEU A 17 -8.30 -0.61 -16.41
N PRO A 18 -8.05 -0.26 -17.70
CA PRO A 18 -8.25 1.10 -18.19
C PRO A 18 -9.73 1.52 -18.28
N ALA A 19 -10.68 0.59 -18.21
CA ALA A 19 -12.11 0.90 -18.19
C ALA A 19 -12.65 1.10 -16.76
N LEU A 20 -11.90 0.69 -15.73
CA LEU A 20 -12.34 0.83 -14.35
C LEU A 20 -12.49 2.31 -13.96
N PRO A 21 -13.46 2.65 -13.08
CA PRO A 21 -13.61 4.01 -12.55
C PRO A 21 -12.34 4.52 -11.85
N GLN A 22 -11.61 3.63 -11.15
CA GLN A 22 -10.42 3.97 -10.35
C GLN A 22 -9.15 4.17 -11.18
N ARG A 23 -9.20 4.09 -12.52
CA ARG A 23 -8.03 4.20 -13.41
C ARG A 23 -7.19 5.47 -13.24
N ASN A 24 -7.80 6.56 -12.76
CA ASN A 24 -7.12 7.84 -12.53
C ASN A 24 -6.60 8.00 -11.10
N GLU A 25 -6.99 7.10 -10.19
CA GLU A 25 -6.62 7.15 -8.77
C GLU A 25 -5.63 6.05 -8.41
N LEU A 26 -5.74 4.89 -9.06
CA LEU A 26 -4.87 3.75 -8.88
C LEU A 26 -4.10 3.44 -10.15
N VAL A 27 -2.78 3.37 -10.02
CA VAL A 27 -1.97 2.64 -10.99
C VAL A 27 -2.26 1.15 -10.80
N MET A 28 -2.79 0.50 -11.84
CA MET A 28 -3.16 -0.91 -11.83
C MET A 28 -2.42 -1.64 -12.94
N VAL A 29 -1.82 -2.78 -12.61
CA VAL A 29 -1.04 -3.61 -13.54
C VAL A 29 -1.43 -5.08 -13.42
N CYS A 30 -1.02 -5.90 -14.38
CA CYS A 30 -1.17 -7.35 -14.31
C CYS A 30 0.17 -8.06 -14.22
N GLN A 31 0.21 -9.14 -13.46
CA GLN A 31 1.34 -10.08 -13.40
C GLN A 31 0.78 -11.52 -13.26
N GLU A 32 1.39 -12.52 -13.88
CA GLU A 32 0.77 -13.85 -14.05
C GLU A 32 0.40 -14.56 -12.75
N ALA A 33 1.16 -14.32 -11.69
CA ALA A 33 0.95 -14.80 -10.33
C ALA A 33 0.51 -13.70 -9.34
N ALA A 34 0.36 -12.45 -9.81
CA ALA A 34 0.11 -11.26 -9.00
C ALA A 34 1.22 -10.94 -7.97
N TRP A 35 2.47 -11.31 -8.25
CA TRP A 35 3.60 -11.03 -7.35
C TRP A 35 4.32 -9.72 -7.70
N GLN A 36 5.04 -9.19 -6.73
CA GLN A 36 6.05 -8.16 -6.97
C GLN A 36 7.29 -8.81 -7.60
N ASP A 37 7.85 -8.17 -8.62
CA ASP A 37 9.06 -8.58 -9.34
C ASP A 37 9.82 -7.36 -9.87
N ASP A 38 10.96 -7.56 -10.53
CA ASP A 38 11.77 -6.45 -11.07
C ASP A 38 11.01 -5.60 -12.11
N ASN A 39 10.11 -6.20 -12.89
CA ASN A 39 9.32 -5.48 -13.88
C ASN A 39 8.27 -4.60 -13.21
N ASN A 40 7.58 -5.14 -12.21
CA ASN A 40 6.62 -4.37 -11.42
C ASN A 40 7.32 -3.30 -10.57
N MET A 41 8.53 -3.55 -10.07
CA MET A 41 9.34 -2.51 -9.41
C MET A 41 9.68 -1.37 -10.38
N ALA A 42 10.09 -1.69 -11.62
CA ALA A 42 10.34 -0.68 -12.64
C ALA A 42 9.06 0.10 -12.99
N ASN A 43 7.92 -0.58 -13.15
CA ASN A 43 6.62 0.05 -13.38
C ASN A 43 6.22 0.97 -12.21
N TRP A 44 6.43 0.53 -10.96
CA TRP A 44 6.12 1.35 -9.79
C TRP A 44 7.00 2.61 -9.75
N ILE A 45 8.29 2.50 -10.10
CA ILE A 45 9.16 3.67 -10.20
C ILE A 45 8.62 4.65 -11.25
N ASP A 46 8.35 4.18 -12.46
CA ASP A 46 7.97 5.05 -13.59
C ASP A 46 6.57 5.63 -13.46
N LEU A 47 5.63 4.85 -12.93
CA LEU A 47 4.20 5.21 -12.93
C LEU A 47 3.74 5.79 -11.58
N CYS A 48 4.46 5.53 -10.49
CA CYS A 48 4.08 6.03 -9.15
C CYS A 48 5.13 6.99 -8.60
N LEU A 49 6.37 6.54 -8.40
CA LEU A 49 7.38 7.31 -7.68
C LEU A 49 7.82 8.56 -8.45
N VAL A 50 8.16 8.42 -9.73
CA VAL A 50 8.64 9.55 -10.55
C VAL A 50 7.58 10.65 -10.67
N PRO A 51 6.32 10.37 -11.04
CA PRO A 51 5.28 11.39 -11.06
C PRO A 51 5.09 12.08 -9.70
N TYR A 52 5.11 11.31 -8.62
CA TYR A 52 4.99 11.86 -7.27
C TYR A 52 6.14 12.82 -6.93
N LEU A 53 7.39 12.45 -7.23
CA LEU A 53 8.54 13.31 -6.99
C LEU A 53 8.54 14.56 -7.89
N GLN A 54 8.05 14.44 -9.12
CA GLN A 54 7.88 15.59 -10.01
C GLN A 54 6.85 16.58 -9.48
N GLU A 55 5.79 16.11 -8.84
CA GLU A 55 4.73 16.97 -8.31
C GLU A 55 5.08 17.55 -6.94
N TYR A 56 5.59 16.72 -6.02
CA TYR A 56 5.74 17.07 -4.60
C TYR A 56 7.19 17.13 -4.10
N GLY A 57 8.15 16.61 -4.85
CA GLY A 57 9.55 16.45 -4.43
C GLY A 57 10.52 17.48 -5.01
N GLN A 58 10.05 18.50 -5.71
CA GLN A 58 10.93 19.48 -6.38
C GLN A 58 11.79 20.24 -5.36
N GLY A 59 13.11 20.23 -5.58
CA GLY A 59 14.07 20.94 -4.73
C GLY A 59 14.46 20.21 -3.44
N ALA A 60 13.96 18.98 -3.21
CA ALA A 60 14.32 18.15 -2.07
C ALA A 60 15.12 16.90 -2.49
N ALA A 61 16.02 16.46 -1.63
CA ALA A 61 16.66 15.15 -1.80
C ALA A 61 15.67 14.04 -1.41
N ALA A 62 15.46 13.07 -2.30
CA ALA A 62 14.57 11.94 -2.04
C ALA A 62 15.34 10.73 -1.48
N ILE A 63 14.91 10.22 -0.33
CA ILE A 63 15.41 8.97 0.25
C ILE A 63 14.27 7.95 0.24
N LEU A 64 14.53 6.77 -0.32
CA LEU A 64 13.57 5.67 -0.37
C LEU A 64 14.05 4.52 0.51
N TYR A 65 13.22 4.13 1.47
CA TYR A 65 13.45 2.96 2.32
C TYR A 65 12.64 1.77 1.81
N LEU A 66 13.30 0.65 1.52
CA LEU A 66 12.66 -0.61 1.12
C LEU A 66 13.20 -1.76 1.96
N ASP A 67 12.39 -2.79 2.17
CA ASP A 67 12.84 -4.05 2.78
C ASP A 67 13.83 -4.81 1.88
N ALA A 68 14.50 -5.80 2.48
CA ALA A 68 15.48 -6.63 1.81
C ALA A 68 14.84 -7.71 0.91
N PHE A 69 13.84 -7.35 0.11
CA PHE A 69 13.34 -8.16 -0.99
C PHE A 69 14.18 -7.94 -2.26
N THR A 70 14.59 -9.02 -2.93
CA THR A 70 15.60 -8.98 -4.00
C THR A 70 15.26 -8.01 -5.14
N ALA A 71 14.00 -7.91 -5.55
CA ALA A 71 13.58 -6.98 -6.60
C ALA A 71 13.74 -5.49 -6.20
N HIS A 72 13.67 -5.19 -4.90
CA HIS A 72 13.80 -3.81 -4.38
C HIS A 72 15.24 -3.29 -4.41
N PHE A 73 16.24 -4.17 -4.48
CA PHE A 73 17.65 -3.79 -4.48
C PHE A 73 18.50 -4.45 -5.57
N SER A 74 17.84 -4.95 -6.63
CA SER A 74 18.48 -5.42 -7.85
C SER A 74 19.30 -4.30 -8.51
N ALA A 75 20.27 -4.69 -9.36
CA ALA A 75 21.14 -3.72 -10.03
C ALA A 75 20.36 -2.76 -10.94
N SER A 76 19.33 -3.28 -11.63
CA SER A 76 18.41 -2.50 -12.46
C SER A 76 17.62 -1.50 -11.63
N THR A 77 17.03 -1.93 -10.51
CA THR A 77 16.28 -1.04 -9.60
C THR A 77 17.17 0.06 -9.03
N LYS A 78 18.37 -0.29 -8.56
CA LYS A 78 19.34 0.70 -8.04
C LYS A 78 19.74 1.73 -9.09
N ALA A 79 20.10 1.26 -10.30
CA ALA A 79 20.46 2.16 -11.39
C ALA A 79 19.31 3.10 -11.75
N LYS A 80 18.08 2.58 -11.81
CA LYS A 80 16.88 3.36 -12.14
C LYS A 80 16.55 4.39 -11.06
N LEU A 81 16.68 4.07 -9.78
CA LEU A 81 16.49 5.05 -8.70
C LEU A 81 17.57 6.13 -8.73
N GLN A 82 18.82 5.75 -9.00
CA GLN A 82 19.94 6.69 -9.07
C GLN A 82 19.77 7.70 -10.21
N THR A 83 19.25 7.30 -11.39
CA THR A 83 18.99 8.25 -12.49
C THR A 83 17.91 9.27 -12.15
N GLN A 84 17.01 8.94 -11.20
CA GLN A 84 16.00 9.86 -10.66
C GLN A 84 16.50 10.67 -9.45
N GLY A 85 17.78 10.54 -9.08
CA GLY A 85 18.34 11.22 -7.90
C GLY A 85 17.82 10.68 -6.57
N VAL A 86 17.23 9.49 -6.55
CA VAL A 86 16.67 8.86 -5.34
C VAL A 86 17.73 8.01 -4.65
N GLN A 87 17.98 8.30 -3.37
CA GLN A 87 18.87 7.49 -2.54
C GLN A 87 18.12 6.30 -1.95
N LEU A 88 18.47 5.09 -2.39
CA LEU A 88 17.94 3.85 -1.81
C LEU A 88 18.61 3.53 -0.46
N ARG A 89 17.79 3.16 0.53
CA ARG A 89 18.18 2.57 1.81
C ARG A 89 17.44 1.24 1.98
N VAL A 90 18.21 0.16 2.14
CA VAL A 90 17.64 -1.17 2.36
C VAL A 90 17.56 -1.41 3.86
N ILE A 91 16.36 -1.75 4.33
CA ILE A 91 16.12 -2.12 5.73
C ILE A 91 16.73 -3.51 5.96
N PRO A 92 17.48 -3.72 7.06
CA PRO A 92 18.06 -5.02 7.35
C PRO A 92 17.01 -6.14 7.41
N PRO A 93 17.33 -7.35 6.94
CA PRO A 93 16.41 -8.49 7.01
C PRO A 93 15.89 -8.72 8.43
N GLY A 94 14.57 -8.94 8.56
CA GLY A 94 13.92 -9.13 9.86
C GLY A 94 13.59 -7.83 10.62
N CYS A 95 13.95 -6.66 10.11
CA CYS A 95 13.66 -5.38 10.77
C CYS A 95 12.43 -4.65 10.21
N THR A 96 11.79 -5.15 9.15
CA THR A 96 10.62 -4.51 8.52
C THR A 96 9.52 -4.15 9.52
N GLY A 97 9.05 -5.12 10.31
CA GLY A 97 8.02 -4.88 11.34
C GLY A 97 8.48 -4.01 12.53
N LEU A 98 9.75 -3.61 12.58
CA LEU A 98 10.29 -2.74 13.63
C LEU A 98 10.46 -1.30 13.14
N VAL A 99 10.89 -1.11 11.89
CA VAL A 99 11.32 0.21 11.41
C VAL A 99 10.62 0.70 10.16
N GLN A 100 9.95 -0.18 9.40
CA GLN A 100 9.30 0.20 8.16
C GLN A 100 7.96 0.88 8.48
N PRO A 101 7.76 2.17 8.18
CA PRO A 101 6.55 2.90 8.60
C PRO A 101 5.25 2.25 8.12
N ILE A 102 5.28 1.66 6.92
CA ILE A 102 4.11 0.97 6.37
C ILE A 102 3.72 -0.24 7.23
N ASP A 103 4.67 -1.08 7.63
CA ASP A 103 4.39 -2.29 8.43
C ASP A 103 4.08 -1.96 9.90
N VAL A 104 4.73 -0.94 10.46
CA VAL A 104 4.59 -0.61 11.89
C VAL A 104 3.26 0.09 12.19
N ARG A 105 2.78 0.98 11.32
CA ARG A 105 1.60 1.83 11.64
C ARG A 105 0.55 1.96 10.56
N VAL A 106 0.91 1.91 9.28
CA VAL A 106 -0.05 2.19 8.19
C VAL A 106 -0.80 0.93 7.76
N GLY A 107 -0.11 -0.21 7.73
CA GLY A 107 -0.57 -1.46 7.13
C GLY A 107 -1.85 -1.95 7.77
N LYS A 108 -1.85 -2.17 9.10
CA LYS A 108 -3.04 -2.64 9.81
C LYS A 108 -4.25 -1.70 9.65
N PRO A 109 -4.16 -0.39 9.92
CA PRO A 109 -5.29 0.51 9.71
C PRO A 109 -5.81 0.54 8.26
N PHE A 110 -4.92 0.43 7.28
CA PHE A 110 -5.33 0.36 5.87
C PHE A 110 -6.01 -0.98 5.53
N GLU A 111 -5.42 -2.10 5.93
CA GLU A 111 -5.97 -3.44 5.71
C GLU A 111 -7.32 -3.64 6.40
N ASP A 112 -7.48 -3.16 7.63
CA ASP A 112 -8.73 -3.25 8.37
C ASP A 112 -9.86 -2.47 7.66
N ARG A 113 -9.56 -1.31 7.06
CA ARG A 113 -10.52 -0.54 6.24
C ARG A 113 -10.93 -1.30 4.97
N VAL A 114 -9.97 -1.92 4.27
CA VAL A 114 -10.26 -2.75 3.09
C VAL A 114 -11.09 -3.97 3.51
N ARG A 115 -10.74 -4.61 4.62
CA ARG A 115 -11.46 -5.76 5.18
C ARG A 115 -12.88 -5.41 5.56
N GLN A 116 -13.12 -4.28 6.21
CA GLN A 116 -14.47 -3.83 6.57
C GLN A 116 -15.37 -3.70 5.34
N LYS A 117 -14.84 -3.17 4.23
CA LYS A 117 -15.57 -3.06 2.97
C LYS A 117 -15.91 -4.42 2.38
N TRP A 118 -14.96 -5.34 2.40
CA TRP A 118 -15.20 -6.71 1.97
C TRP A 118 -16.24 -7.41 2.85
N VAL A 119 -16.15 -7.28 4.18
CA VAL A 119 -17.13 -7.86 5.12
C VAL A 119 -18.52 -7.29 4.87
N GLN A 120 -18.65 -5.97 4.71
CA GLN A 120 -19.93 -5.35 4.40
C GLN A 120 -20.51 -5.89 3.10
N TRP A 121 -19.72 -5.92 2.03
CA TRP A 121 -20.13 -6.48 0.74
C TRP A 121 -20.53 -7.96 0.84
N MET A 122 -19.84 -8.75 1.68
CA MET A 122 -20.19 -10.14 1.96
C MET A 122 -21.52 -10.27 2.70
N MET A 123 -21.80 -9.38 3.67
CA MET A 123 -23.05 -9.37 4.43
C MET A 123 -24.27 -8.94 3.58
N GLU A 124 -24.03 -8.19 2.51
CA GLU A 124 -25.04 -7.77 1.54
C GLU A 124 -25.37 -8.86 0.49
N GLN A 125 -24.60 -9.97 0.46
CA GLN A 125 -24.90 -11.10 -0.42
C GLN A 125 -26.18 -11.83 0.03
N ASP A 126 -26.89 -12.40 -0.94
CA ASP A 126 -28.04 -13.24 -0.66
C ASP A 126 -27.61 -14.53 0.05
N ALA A 127 -27.99 -14.67 1.33
CA ALA A 127 -27.67 -15.82 2.16
C ALA A 127 -28.29 -17.12 1.64
N GLU A 128 -29.37 -17.03 0.86
CA GLU A 128 -30.07 -18.18 0.29
C GLU A 128 -29.56 -18.54 -1.11
N ALA A 129 -28.62 -17.77 -1.66
CA ALA A 129 -28.03 -18.07 -2.95
C ALA A 129 -27.20 -19.37 -2.87
N PRO A 130 -27.33 -20.27 -3.86
CA PRO A 130 -26.62 -21.55 -3.86
C PRO A 130 -25.10 -21.40 -4.01
N VAL A 131 -24.64 -20.24 -4.51
CA VAL A 131 -23.22 -19.91 -4.69
C VAL A 131 -23.01 -18.44 -4.37
N MET A 132 -22.07 -18.16 -3.47
CA MET A 132 -21.63 -16.78 -3.19
C MET A 132 -20.90 -16.21 -4.40
N THR A 133 -21.16 -14.94 -4.73
CA THR A 133 -20.40 -14.26 -5.77
C THR A 133 -18.98 -13.99 -5.30
N ASN A 134 -18.04 -13.86 -6.24
CA ASN A 134 -16.68 -13.42 -5.93
C ASN A 134 -16.57 -11.92 -6.16
N ALA A 135 -15.78 -11.24 -5.32
CA ALA A 135 -15.47 -9.84 -5.53
C ALA A 135 -14.82 -9.63 -6.91
N SER A 136 -15.32 -8.67 -7.66
CA SER A 136 -14.74 -8.30 -8.95
C SER A 136 -13.46 -7.48 -8.75
N ARG A 137 -12.67 -7.32 -9.81
CA ARG A 137 -11.51 -6.40 -9.79
C ARG A 137 -11.94 -4.95 -9.56
N ALA A 138 -13.14 -4.58 -10.01
CA ALA A 138 -13.70 -3.26 -9.78
C ALA A 138 -14.01 -3.06 -8.29
N ASP A 139 -14.59 -4.07 -7.62
CA ASP A 139 -14.85 -4.03 -6.18
C ASP A 139 -13.54 -3.88 -5.40
N CYS A 140 -12.54 -4.74 -5.69
CA CYS A 140 -11.23 -4.65 -5.05
C CYS A 140 -10.55 -3.30 -5.27
N ALA A 141 -10.56 -2.77 -6.50
CA ALA A 141 -9.98 -1.47 -6.82
C ALA A 141 -10.71 -0.34 -6.08
N ALA A 142 -12.04 -0.37 -6.02
CA ALA A 142 -12.84 0.60 -5.29
C ALA A 142 -12.51 0.59 -3.80
N TRP A 143 -12.46 -0.59 -3.17
CA TRP A 143 -12.17 -0.72 -1.75
C TRP A 143 -10.77 -0.23 -1.40
N VAL A 144 -9.76 -0.56 -2.21
CA VAL A 144 -8.38 -0.10 -2.03
C VAL A 144 -8.30 1.42 -2.17
N ALA A 145 -8.87 1.99 -3.24
CA ALA A 145 -8.85 3.42 -3.49
C ALA A 145 -9.52 4.20 -2.35
N GLU A 146 -10.72 3.80 -1.97
CA GLU A 146 -11.48 4.48 -0.93
C GLU A 146 -10.83 4.34 0.45
N SER A 147 -10.29 3.16 0.77
CA SER A 147 -9.59 2.93 2.05
C SER A 147 -8.32 3.77 2.17
N TRP A 148 -7.59 3.94 1.07
CA TRP A 148 -6.39 4.78 1.04
C TRP A 148 -6.75 6.27 1.20
N ARG A 149 -7.76 6.74 0.45
CA ARG A 149 -8.22 8.13 0.50
C ARG A 149 -8.72 8.54 1.89
N ASN A 150 -9.40 7.63 2.58
CA ASN A 150 -9.96 7.85 3.90
C ASN A 150 -9.00 7.48 5.03
N LEU A 151 -7.73 7.15 4.72
CA LEU A 151 -6.73 6.90 5.74
C LEU A 151 -6.32 8.25 6.38
N PRO A 152 -6.48 8.41 7.70
CA PRO A 152 -6.15 9.66 8.38
C PRO A 152 -4.68 10.06 8.22
N GLN A 153 -4.43 11.34 7.90
CA GLN A 153 -3.06 11.83 7.70
C GLN A 153 -2.19 11.76 8.96
N ASN A 154 -2.78 11.81 10.16
CA ASN A 154 -2.04 11.66 11.42
C ASN A 154 -1.42 10.25 11.54
N ILE A 155 -2.08 9.19 11.04
CA ILE A 155 -1.49 7.84 10.98
C ILE A 155 -0.23 7.86 10.12
N LEU A 156 -0.27 8.50 8.95
CA LEU A 156 0.88 8.64 8.06
C LEU A 156 2.01 9.43 8.73
N LYS A 157 1.73 10.58 9.34
CA LYS A 157 2.75 11.40 10.02
C LYS A 157 3.37 10.66 11.20
N ASN A 158 2.55 10.06 12.06
CA ASN A 158 3.00 9.34 13.25
C ASN A 158 3.78 8.05 12.90
N SER A 159 3.55 7.46 11.71
CA SER A 159 4.33 6.32 11.20
C SER A 159 5.83 6.61 11.09
N TRP A 160 6.21 7.85 10.81
CA TRP A 160 7.61 8.27 10.71
C TRP A 160 8.20 8.73 12.05
N ARG A 161 7.36 9.22 12.99
CA ARG A 161 7.83 9.74 14.30
C ARG A 161 8.39 8.64 15.23
N LYS A 162 7.76 7.44 15.28
CA LYS A 162 8.18 6.36 16.21
C LYS A 162 9.44 5.58 15.82
N SER A 163 9.88 5.65 14.58
CA SER A 163 11.01 4.84 14.07
C SER A 163 12.39 5.50 14.25
N GLY A 164 12.48 6.59 15.02
CA GLY A 164 13.68 7.44 15.11
C GLY A 164 13.90 8.32 13.88
N PHE A 165 13.02 8.22 12.87
CA PHE A 165 12.99 9.03 11.66
C PHE A 165 12.00 10.19 11.79
N SER A 166 12.05 10.95 12.89
CA SER A 166 11.14 12.10 13.07
C SER A 166 11.47 13.20 12.06
N TRP A 167 10.74 13.21 10.95
CA TRP A 167 10.82 14.22 9.88
C TRP A 167 9.74 15.30 10.00
N PHE A 168 8.81 15.14 10.95
CA PHE A 168 7.74 16.10 11.22
C PHE A 168 8.03 16.82 12.53
N PRO A 169 7.84 18.15 12.60
CA PRO A 169 7.98 18.88 13.85
C PRO A 169 7.05 18.29 14.93
N ASP A 170 7.44 18.43 16.19
CA ASP A 170 6.68 17.98 17.36
C ASP A 170 5.43 18.85 17.56
N ASP A 171 4.46 18.74 16.66
CA ASP A 171 3.12 19.24 16.90
C ASP A 171 2.45 18.27 17.89
N ILE A 172 2.41 18.70 19.15
CA ILE A 172 1.72 18.05 20.27
C ILE A 172 0.22 18.16 20.01
N ASP A 173 -0.34 17.19 19.31
CA ASP A 173 -1.77 16.84 19.38
C ASP A 173 -1.85 15.33 19.56
N ASP A 174 -1.27 14.86 20.67
CA ASP A 174 -1.37 13.49 21.15
C ASP A 174 -2.78 13.26 21.71
N ALA A 175 -3.72 13.01 20.81
CA ALA A 175 -4.83 12.11 21.13
C ALA A 175 -4.44 10.72 20.62
N ASP A 176 -3.59 10.03 21.38
CA ASP A 176 -3.43 8.57 21.31
C ASP A 176 -4.79 7.93 21.66
N ALA A 177 -5.68 7.85 20.68
CA ALA A 177 -7.02 7.29 20.84
C ALA A 177 -7.11 5.80 20.44
N ASP A 178 -6.03 5.18 19.96
CA ASP A 178 -6.07 3.83 19.39
C ASP A 178 -5.38 2.75 20.25
N ASP A 179 -4.79 3.10 21.40
CA ASP A 179 -4.24 2.12 22.36
C ASP A 179 -5.23 1.81 23.51
N ALA A 180 -6.53 1.72 23.21
CA ALA A 180 -7.50 1.12 24.14
C ALA A 180 -7.45 -0.41 24.01
N GLU A 181 -6.71 -1.02 24.94
CA GLU A 181 -6.61 -2.44 25.24
C GLU A 181 -7.91 -3.24 25.01
N VAL A 182 -7.84 -4.28 24.19
CA VAL A 182 -8.68 -5.47 24.38
C VAL A 182 -8.00 -6.29 25.47
N ALA A 183 -8.22 -5.90 26.72
CA ALA A 183 -7.86 -6.69 27.88
C ALA A 183 -8.96 -7.73 28.15
N ASP A 184 -8.53 -9.00 28.17
CA ASP A 184 -9.11 -10.20 28.78
C ASP A 184 -10.61 -10.23 29.11
N ALA A 185 -11.30 -11.16 28.45
CA ALA A 185 -12.53 -11.77 28.94
C ALA A 185 -12.30 -13.28 29.18
N GLU A 186 -11.46 -13.60 30.17
CA GLU A 186 -11.49 -14.88 30.88
C GLU A 186 -11.40 -14.63 32.39
N ALA A 187 -12.55 -14.54 33.08
CA ALA A 187 -12.81 -15.10 34.41
C ALA A 187 -14.17 -14.63 34.98
N ALA A 188 -14.89 -15.57 35.60
CA ALA A 188 -16.22 -15.50 36.24
C ALA A 188 -17.39 -15.53 35.24
N GLU A 189 -18.24 -16.57 35.18
CA GLU A 189 -18.82 -17.41 36.25
C GLU A 189 -18.99 -18.87 35.78
#